data_AF-A0A6P2CYV3-F1
#
_entry.id   AF-A0A6P2CYV3-F1
#
_cell.length_a   1.000
_cell.length_b   1.000
_cell.length_c   1.000
_cell.angle_alpha   90.00
_cell.angle_beta   90.00
_cell.angle_gamma   90.00
#
_symmetry.space_group_name_H-M   'P 1'
#
loop_
_entity.id
_entity.type
_entity.pdbx_description
1 polymer ?
#
loop_
_entity_poly.entity_id
_entity_poly.type
_entity_poly.pdbx_seq_one_letter_code
_entity_poly.pdbx_strand_id
1 'polypeptide(L)'
;MTEAKWLACGNSVLMLSQIDDTTNYRKLRLFTFACCRRCWDQLGEDSQTAIDVAEQFVEEKVGEAELLDAWRNTDYYLPHPFDDSGFVGYRRGFIGRGASLSYAAWVAGRASDIAWSSARKDDASLIARCAAASRAYSGIERIGGKRSEWRRFEAEELAAQADLLRDILGTRLFRLTNFPTTWRTSTVVALASQMYESRDFGAMPILADALQDAGCDSADVLDHCRGEGPHVRGCWVVDLVLGKE
;
A
#
# COMPACT_ATOMS: atom_id res chain seq x y z
N MET A 1 15.85 -8.75 8.80
CA MET A 1 15.69 -9.77 7.73
C MET A 1 16.83 -9.63 6.70
N THR A 2 17.28 -10.69 6.01
CA THR A 2 18.24 -10.56 4.89
C THR A 2 17.51 -10.26 3.58
N GLU A 3 18.20 -9.73 2.57
CA GLU A 3 17.61 -9.43 1.25
C GLU A 3 16.94 -10.65 0.60
N ALA A 4 17.62 -11.80 0.56
CA ALA A 4 17.03 -13.03 0.03
C ALA A 4 15.75 -13.46 0.78
N LYS A 5 15.70 -13.23 2.10
CA LYS A 5 14.50 -13.50 2.90
C LYS A 5 13.39 -12.48 2.63
N TRP A 6 13.74 -11.23 2.37
CA TRP A 6 12.80 -10.16 2.02
C TRP A 6 12.13 -10.43 0.66
N LEU A 7 12.92 -10.79 -0.34
CA LEU A 7 12.43 -11.14 -1.67
C LEU A 7 11.55 -12.40 -1.65
N ALA A 8 11.87 -13.39 -0.81
CA ALA A 8 11.10 -14.63 -0.69
C ALA A 8 9.89 -14.56 0.27
N CYS A 9 9.75 -13.51 1.08
CA CYS A 9 8.69 -13.43 2.09
C CYS A 9 7.35 -13.04 1.44
N GLY A 10 6.36 -13.94 1.45
CA GLY A 10 4.99 -13.68 1.00
C GLY A 10 4.05 -13.17 2.10
N ASN A 11 4.57 -12.53 3.15
CA ASN A 11 3.76 -12.04 4.27
C ASN A 11 4.15 -10.61 4.63
N SER A 12 3.31 -9.66 4.23
CA SER A 12 3.50 -8.22 4.46
C SER A 12 3.66 -7.86 5.93
N VAL A 13 2.91 -8.51 6.83
CA VAL A 13 2.97 -8.27 8.28
C VAL A 13 4.32 -8.69 8.87
N LEU A 14 4.84 -9.85 8.45
CA LEU A 14 6.18 -10.29 8.85
C LEU A 14 7.25 -9.35 8.30
N MET A 15 7.11 -8.87 7.06
CA MET A 15 8.02 -7.88 6.48
C MET A 15 8.02 -6.57 7.29
N LEU A 16 6.85 -6.05 7.64
CA LEU A 16 6.70 -4.83 8.46
C LEU A 16 7.27 -4.97 9.88
N SER A 17 7.28 -6.18 10.45
CA SER A 17 7.92 -6.40 11.76
C SER A 17 9.45 -6.29 11.72
N GLN A 18 10.05 -6.36 10.53
CA GLN A 18 11.49 -6.45 10.31
C GLN A 18 12.11 -5.15 9.82
N ILE A 19 11.29 -4.15 9.52
CA ILE A 19 11.73 -2.79 9.19
C ILE A 19 11.95 -1.98 10.47
N ASP A 20 12.91 -1.07 10.42
CA ASP A 20 13.22 -0.18 11.53
C ASP A 20 12.11 0.87 11.72
N ASP A 21 11.91 1.34 12.95
CA ASP A 21 10.97 2.41 13.29
C ASP A 21 11.36 3.76 12.67
N THR A 22 12.60 3.86 12.16
CA THR A 22 13.12 5.00 11.39
C THR A 22 12.73 4.97 9.90
N THR A 23 12.03 3.94 9.44
CA THR A 23 11.55 3.83 8.05
C THR A 23 10.67 5.04 7.71
N ASN A 24 10.87 5.63 6.52
CA ASN A 24 10.19 6.87 6.10
C ASN A 24 8.66 6.78 6.28
N TYR A 25 8.11 7.58 7.20
CA TYR A 25 6.69 7.70 7.51
C TYR A 25 5.83 7.91 6.25
N ARG A 26 6.31 8.65 5.25
CA ARG A 26 5.64 8.84 3.96
C ARG A 26 5.41 7.49 3.26
N LYS A 27 6.43 6.63 3.19
CA LYS A 27 6.32 5.32 2.53
C LYS A 27 5.38 4.37 3.27
N LEU A 28 5.37 4.41 4.61
CA LEU A 28 4.40 3.63 5.39
C LEU A 28 2.95 4.09 5.18
N ARG A 29 2.73 5.41 5.04
CA ARG A 29 1.42 5.95 4.66
C ARG A 29 1.01 5.51 3.25
N LEU A 30 1.91 5.61 2.27
CA LEU A 30 1.63 5.18 0.89
C LEU A 30 1.34 3.67 0.81
N PHE A 31 2.06 2.84 1.57
CA PHE A 31 1.76 1.41 1.67
C PHE A 31 0.37 1.16 2.26
N THR A 32 0.01 1.94 3.29
CA THR A 32 -1.32 1.87 3.91
C THR A 32 -2.41 2.16 2.89
N PHE A 33 -2.30 3.25 2.12
CA PHE A 33 -3.26 3.58 1.07
C PHE A 33 -3.30 2.53 -0.04
N ALA A 34 -2.15 1.98 -0.43
CA ALA A 34 -2.09 0.90 -1.41
C ALA A 34 -2.84 -0.36 -0.91
N CYS A 35 -2.78 -0.69 0.38
CA CYS A 35 -3.61 -1.74 0.97
C CYS A 35 -5.12 -1.39 0.92
N CYS A 36 -5.49 -0.13 1.17
CA CYS A 36 -6.89 0.30 1.04
C CYS A 36 -7.40 0.18 -0.41
N ARG A 37 -6.58 0.57 -1.39
CA ARG A 37 -6.85 0.42 -2.84
C ARG A 37 -7.03 -1.03 -3.23
N ARG A 38 -6.31 -1.94 -2.58
CA ARG A 38 -6.55 -3.37 -2.75
C ARG A 38 -7.92 -3.81 -2.27
N CYS A 39 -8.73 -3.01 -1.59
CA CYS A 39 -10.12 -3.31 -1.24
C CYS A 39 -11.12 -2.33 -1.87
N TRP A 40 -10.72 -1.59 -2.91
CA TRP A 40 -11.48 -0.45 -3.46
C TRP A 40 -12.95 -0.75 -3.82
N ASP A 41 -13.20 -1.91 -4.43
CA ASP A 41 -14.53 -2.42 -4.81
C ASP A 41 -15.46 -2.69 -3.61
N GLN A 42 -14.91 -2.74 -2.39
CA GLN A 42 -15.66 -2.95 -1.15
C GLN A 42 -15.87 -1.64 -0.37
N LEU A 43 -15.28 -0.54 -0.83
CA LEU A 43 -15.36 0.76 -0.18
C LEU A 43 -16.53 1.56 -0.75
N GLY A 44 -17.28 2.23 0.12
CA GLY A 44 -18.25 3.25 -0.28
C GLY A 44 -17.57 4.48 -0.87
N GLU A 45 -18.33 5.28 -1.61
CA GLU A 45 -17.84 6.47 -2.33
C GLU A 45 -17.14 7.48 -1.41
N ASP A 46 -17.67 7.71 -0.21
CA ASP A 46 -17.05 8.62 0.77
C ASP A 46 -15.71 8.09 1.28
N SER A 47 -15.61 6.78 1.51
CA SER A 47 -14.36 6.12 1.93
C SER A 47 -13.30 6.17 0.84
N GLN A 48 -13.72 5.97 -0.42
CA GLN A 48 -12.85 6.13 -1.59
C GLN A 48 -12.33 7.56 -1.69
N THR A 49 -13.22 8.55 -1.60
CA THR A 49 -12.88 9.98 -1.61
C THR A 49 -11.89 10.33 -0.50
N ALA A 50 -12.11 9.84 0.71
CA ALA A 50 -11.22 10.11 1.84
C ALA A 50 -9.80 9.53 1.64
N ILE A 51 -9.68 8.34 1.03
CA ILE A 51 -8.37 7.78 0.67
C ILE A 51 -7.71 8.61 -0.43
N ASP A 52 -8.48 9.05 -1.42
CA ASP A 52 -7.97 9.92 -2.49
C ASP A 52 -7.40 11.23 -1.95
N VAL A 53 -8.12 11.88 -1.02
CA VAL A 53 -7.68 13.11 -0.35
C VAL A 53 -6.50 12.84 0.58
N ALA A 54 -6.51 11.73 1.32
CA ALA A 54 -5.39 11.35 2.20
C ALA A 54 -4.08 11.10 1.42
N GLU A 55 -4.16 10.46 0.25
CA GLU A 55 -3.02 10.30 -0.65
C GLU A 55 -2.50 11.65 -1.18
N GLN A 56 -3.40 12.57 -1.53
CA GLN A 56 -3.03 13.91 -1.98
C GLN A 56 -2.41 14.75 -0.86
N PHE A 57 -2.87 14.55 0.39
CA PHE A 57 -2.36 15.25 1.57
C PHE A 57 -0.92 14.85 1.87
N VAL A 58 -0.61 13.55 1.80
CA VAL A 58 0.77 13.04 1.94
C VAL A 58 1.71 13.59 0.87
N GLU A 59 1.15 14.09 -0.22
CA GLU A 59 1.86 14.67 -1.35
C GLU A 59 1.80 16.20 -1.37
N GLU A 60 1.33 16.81 -0.27
CA GLU A 60 1.28 18.25 -0.02
C GLU A 60 0.45 19.01 -1.07
N LYS A 61 -0.54 18.35 -1.69
CA LYS A 61 -1.41 18.95 -2.71
C LYS A 61 -2.69 19.54 -2.17
N VAL A 62 -3.14 19.03 -1.02
CA VAL A 62 -4.38 19.42 -0.34
C VAL A 62 -4.06 19.80 1.09
N GLY A 63 -4.87 20.68 1.66
CA GLY A 63 -4.71 21.17 3.03
C GLY A 63 -5.33 20.24 4.07
N GLU A 64 -5.01 20.48 5.34
CA GLU A 64 -5.60 19.79 6.50
C GLU A 64 -7.14 19.87 6.52
N ALA A 65 -7.70 21.03 6.17
CA ALA A 65 -9.14 21.25 6.18
C ALA A 65 -9.88 20.33 5.20
N GLU A 66 -9.31 20.12 4.01
CA GLU A 66 -9.88 19.23 2.98
C GLU A 66 -9.78 17.76 3.41
N LEU A 67 -8.66 17.37 4.03
CA LEU A 67 -8.52 16.03 4.61
C LEU A 67 -9.53 15.78 5.73
N LEU A 68 -9.71 16.73 6.64
CA LEU A 68 -10.63 16.61 7.76
C LEU A 68 -12.09 16.53 7.30
N ASP A 69 -12.45 17.29 6.27
CA ASP A 69 -13.80 17.27 5.70
C ASP A 69 -14.09 15.90 5.04
N ALA A 70 -13.16 15.42 4.21
CA ALA A 70 -13.27 14.10 3.59
C ALA A 70 -13.34 12.97 4.64
N TRP A 71 -12.55 13.08 5.71
CA TRP A 71 -12.57 12.12 6.82
C TRP A 71 -13.91 12.11 7.57
N ARG A 72 -14.49 13.28 7.86
CA ARG A 72 -15.78 13.38 8.57
C ARG A 72 -16.95 12.74 7.81
N ASN A 73 -16.85 12.70 6.49
CA ASN A 73 -17.86 12.09 5.62
C ASN A 73 -17.68 10.57 5.50
N THR A 74 -16.55 10.01 5.98
CA THR A 74 -16.42 8.55 6.07
C THR A 74 -17.35 8.01 7.16
N ASP A 75 -17.89 6.81 6.94
CA ASP A 75 -18.81 6.09 7.83
C ASP A 75 -18.10 5.58 9.12
N TYR A 76 -17.36 6.46 9.81
CA TYR A 76 -16.35 6.17 10.84
C TYR A 76 -16.93 5.84 12.24
N TYR A 77 -18.17 5.37 12.34
CA TYR A 77 -18.78 4.94 13.60
C TYR A 77 -18.84 3.42 13.77
N LEU A 78 -17.84 2.69 13.25
CA LEU A 78 -17.69 1.25 13.51
C LEU A 78 -16.65 1.00 14.61
N PRO A 79 -17.00 0.27 15.69
CA PRO A 79 -16.06 -0.09 16.75
C PRO A 79 -14.80 -0.78 16.20
N HIS A 80 -13.67 -0.59 16.88
CA HIS A 80 -12.41 -1.25 16.54
C HIS A 80 -12.60 -2.77 16.44
N PRO A 81 -12.25 -3.42 15.32
CA PRO A 81 -12.46 -4.87 15.18
C PRO A 81 -11.64 -5.72 16.17
N PHE A 82 -10.68 -5.12 16.89
CA PHE A 82 -9.82 -5.77 17.89
C PHE A 82 -9.89 -5.15 19.28
N ASP A 83 -11.04 -4.60 19.72
CA ASP A 83 -11.20 -4.46 21.18
C ASP A 83 -11.12 -5.86 21.84
N ASP A 84 -10.66 -5.93 23.09
CA ASP A 84 -10.40 -7.20 23.80
C ASP A 84 -11.66 -8.09 23.96
N SER A 85 -12.86 -7.55 23.70
CA SER A 85 -14.12 -8.29 23.65
C SER A 85 -14.46 -8.86 22.26
N GLY A 86 -13.89 -8.31 21.18
CA GLY A 86 -14.28 -8.59 19.80
C GLY A 86 -13.52 -9.75 19.15
N PHE A 87 -12.20 -9.89 19.36
CA PHE A 87 -11.40 -10.89 18.62
C PHE A 87 -11.81 -12.35 18.91
N VAL A 88 -12.26 -12.63 20.15
CA VAL A 88 -12.71 -13.98 20.57
C VAL A 88 -14.19 -14.22 20.20
N GLY A 89 -15.02 -13.17 20.17
CA GLY A 89 -16.43 -13.25 19.76
C GLY A 89 -16.63 -13.33 18.24
N TYR A 90 -15.85 -12.58 17.46
CA TYR A 90 -15.95 -12.51 16.00
C TYR A 90 -15.43 -13.79 15.31
N ARG A 91 -14.48 -14.49 15.94
CA ARG A 91 -14.13 -15.87 15.56
C ARG A 91 -15.27 -16.87 15.81
N ARG A 92 -16.34 -16.54 16.54
CA ARG A 92 -17.36 -17.52 16.97
C ARG A 92 -18.72 -17.41 16.28
N GLY A 93 -19.08 -16.32 15.61
CA GLY A 93 -20.51 -16.13 15.27
C GLY A 93 -20.93 -15.44 13.97
N PHE A 94 -20.09 -14.73 13.21
CA PHE A 94 -20.57 -13.99 12.04
C PHE A 94 -19.71 -14.24 10.79
N ILE A 95 -20.18 -15.15 9.93
CA ILE A 95 -19.78 -15.21 8.52
C ILE A 95 -20.97 -14.61 7.76
N GLY A 96 -20.85 -13.35 7.34
CA GLY A 96 -21.92 -12.65 6.61
C GLY A 96 -21.41 -11.36 5.97
N ARG A 97 -22.12 -10.88 4.93
CA ARG A 97 -21.80 -9.71 4.09
C ARG A 97 -21.31 -8.46 4.85
N GLY A 98 -21.81 -8.23 6.06
CA GLY A 98 -21.45 -7.08 6.87
C GLY A 98 -20.01 -7.05 7.38
N ALA A 99 -19.34 -8.21 7.49
CA ALA A 99 -17.98 -8.30 8.02
C ALA A 99 -16.95 -7.65 7.09
N SER A 100 -16.96 -8.03 5.81
CA SER A 100 -16.07 -7.46 4.78
C SER A 100 -16.20 -5.94 4.69
N LEU A 101 -17.45 -5.45 4.62
CA LEU A 101 -17.75 -4.02 4.56
C LEU A 101 -17.28 -3.28 5.82
N SER A 102 -17.42 -3.90 7.01
CA SER A 102 -16.96 -3.29 8.27
C SER A 102 -15.44 -3.18 8.37
N TYR A 103 -14.68 -4.16 7.88
CA TYR A 103 -13.21 -4.09 7.82
C TYR A 103 -12.74 -3.04 6.81
N ALA A 104 -13.35 -2.99 5.62
CA ALA A 104 -12.99 -2.04 4.58
C ALA A 104 -13.28 -0.58 5.01
N ALA A 105 -14.46 -0.30 5.58
CA ALA A 105 -14.81 1.03 6.10
C ALA A 105 -13.91 1.46 7.26
N TRP A 106 -13.58 0.55 8.18
CA TRP A 106 -12.64 0.84 9.28
C TRP A 106 -11.23 1.14 8.75
N VAL A 107 -10.75 0.40 7.76
CA VAL A 107 -9.46 0.63 7.10
C VAL A 107 -9.41 2.02 6.45
N ALA A 108 -10.48 2.45 5.78
CA ALA A 108 -10.54 3.77 5.16
C ALA A 108 -10.51 4.90 6.20
N GLY A 109 -11.34 4.82 7.25
CA GLY A 109 -11.36 5.83 8.31
C GLY A 109 -10.02 5.95 9.06
N ARG A 110 -9.34 4.81 9.31
CA ARG A 110 -8.01 4.80 9.92
C ARG A 110 -6.90 5.27 8.99
N ALA A 111 -6.99 5.03 7.70
CA ALA A 111 -6.01 5.52 6.73
C ALA A 111 -5.96 7.07 6.74
N SER A 112 -7.10 7.73 6.87
CA SER A 112 -7.20 9.18 7.03
C SER A 112 -6.63 9.68 8.37
N ASP A 113 -6.86 8.98 9.49
CA ASP A 113 -6.18 9.27 10.77
C ASP A 113 -4.65 9.14 10.65
N ILE A 114 -4.20 8.13 9.90
CA ILE A 114 -2.78 7.82 9.69
C ILE A 114 -2.11 8.84 8.76
N ALA A 115 -2.87 9.54 7.92
CA ALA A 115 -2.38 10.69 7.16
C ALA A 115 -1.92 11.82 8.09
N TRP A 116 -2.62 12.02 9.21
CA TRP A 116 -2.32 13.04 10.22
C TRP A 116 -1.20 12.64 11.19
N SER A 117 -1.15 11.36 11.57
CA SER A 117 -0.22 10.88 12.59
C SER A 117 1.14 10.45 12.03
N SER A 118 2.12 10.29 12.92
CA SER A 118 3.38 9.59 12.62
C SER A 118 3.08 8.10 12.47
N ALA A 119 2.56 7.72 11.29
CA ALA A 119 2.20 6.35 10.91
C ALA A 119 3.26 5.34 11.37
N ARG A 120 2.98 4.59 12.43
CA ARG A 120 3.95 3.59 12.92
C ARG A 120 3.83 2.32 12.08
N LYS A 121 4.88 1.50 12.07
CA LYS A 121 4.81 0.17 11.45
C LYS A 121 3.66 -0.69 12.01
N ASP A 122 3.26 -0.45 13.25
CA ASP A 122 2.12 -1.12 13.90
C ASP A 122 0.78 -0.73 13.25
N ASP A 123 0.59 0.55 12.92
CA ASP A 123 -0.60 1.04 12.23
C ASP A 123 -0.69 0.47 10.80
N ALA A 124 0.43 0.50 10.06
CA ALA A 124 0.52 -0.09 8.73
C ALA A 124 0.25 -1.61 8.76
N SER A 125 0.78 -2.30 9.78
CA SER A 125 0.55 -3.75 9.97
C SER A 125 -0.91 -4.05 10.28
N LEU A 126 -1.58 -3.19 11.03
CA LEU A 126 -2.99 -3.35 11.37
C LEU A 126 -3.88 -3.20 10.14
N ILE A 127 -3.63 -2.18 9.31
CA ILE A 127 -4.38 -1.99 8.06
C ILE A 127 -4.13 -3.12 7.07
N ALA A 128 -2.88 -3.56 6.91
CA ALA A 128 -2.55 -4.72 6.09
C ALA A 128 -3.37 -5.97 6.50
N ARG A 129 -3.46 -6.26 7.81
CA ARG A 129 -4.27 -7.35 8.35
C ARG A 129 -5.77 -7.18 8.09
N CYS A 130 -6.31 -5.98 8.28
CA CYS A 130 -7.73 -5.73 8.03
C CYS A 130 -8.09 -5.84 6.54
N ALA A 131 -7.26 -5.31 5.65
CA ALA A 131 -7.42 -5.47 4.20
C ALA A 131 -7.35 -6.95 3.79
N ALA A 132 -6.41 -7.71 4.37
CA ALA A 132 -6.31 -9.16 4.19
C ALA A 132 -7.57 -9.90 4.65
N ALA A 133 -8.10 -9.56 5.83
CA ALA A 133 -9.34 -10.12 6.34
C ALA A 133 -10.53 -9.79 5.43
N SER A 134 -10.62 -8.54 4.94
CA SER A 134 -11.68 -8.11 4.03
C SER A 134 -11.69 -8.93 2.74
N ARG A 135 -10.51 -9.08 2.11
CA ARG A 135 -10.37 -9.91 0.90
C ARG A 135 -10.63 -11.38 1.15
N ALA A 136 -10.23 -11.91 2.31
CA ALA A 136 -10.54 -13.29 2.68
C ALA A 136 -12.04 -13.53 2.83
N TYR A 137 -12.79 -12.62 3.46
CA TYR A 137 -14.25 -12.71 3.55
C TYR A 137 -14.91 -12.66 2.16
N SER A 138 -14.55 -11.68 1.34
CA SER A 138 -15.10 -11.53 -0.01
C SER A 138 -14.81 -12.76 -0.89
N GLY A 139 -13.59 -13.32 -0.79
CA GLY A 139 -13.20 -14.54 -1.49
C GLY A 139 -14.04 -15.76 -1.10
N ILE A 140 -14.23 -15.98 0.21
CA ILE A 140 -15.09 -17.06 0.73
C ILE A 140 -16.53 -16.89 0.26
N GLU A 141 -17.07 -15.67 0.34
CA GLU A 141 -18.45 -15.40 -0.05
C GLU A 141 -18.68 -15.72 -1.54
N ARG A 142 -17.76 -15.28 -2.41
CA ARG A 142 -17.84 -15.50 -3.86
C ARG A 142 -17.92 -16.98 -4.25
N ILE A 143 -17.24 -17.85 -3.50
CA ILE A 143 -17.22 -19.29 -3.79
C ILE A 143 -18.22 -20.10 -2.96
N GLY A 144 -18.99 -19.46 -2.05
CA GLY A 144 -19.82 -20.16 -1.07
C GLY A 144 -19.01 -21.08 -0.14
N GLY A 145 -17.78 -20.69 0.15
CA GLY A 145 -16.75 -21.54 0.74
C GLY A 145 -16.90 -21.76 2.25
N LYS A 146 -16.12 -22.71 2.77
CA LYS A 146 -16.02 -22.96 4.20
C LYS A 146 -14.92 -22.09 4.81
N ARG A 147 -15.02 -21.87 6.12
CA ARG A 147 -14.04 -21.13 6.92
C ARG A 147 -12.60 -21.69 6.83
N SER A 148 -12.43 -22.96 6.48
CA SER A 148 -11.10 -23.57 6.26
C SER A 148 -10.33 -22.87 5.13
N GLU A 149 -11.02 -22.28 4.16
CA GLU A 149 -10.41 -21.55 3.04
C GLU A 149 -9.91 -20.14 3.43
N TRP A 150 -10.25 -19.65 4.63
CA TRP A 150 -9.82 -18.33 5.13
C TRP A 150 -8.32 -18.14 4.99
N ARG A 151 -7.54 -19.10 5.50
CA ARG A 151 -6.07 -19.00 5.53
C ARG A 151 -5.49 -18.90 4.14
N ARG A 152 -6.14 -19.50 3.15
CA ARG A 152 -5.70 -19.44 1.76
C ARG A 152 -5.88 -18.02 1.22
N PHE A 153 -7.09 -17.46 1.28
CA PHE A 153 -7.34 -16.12 0.76
C PHE A 153 -6.58 -15.03 1.52
N GLU A 154 -6.46 -15.19 2.84
CA GLU A 154 -5.64 -14.29 3.67
C GLU A 154 -4.17 -14.36 3.25
N ALA A 155 -3.61 -15.55 3.00
CA ALA A 155 -2.24 -15.69 2.53
C ALA A 155 -2.04 -15.13 1.10
N GLU A 156 -3.00 -15.34 0.20
CA GLU A 156 -2.99 -14.77 -1.15
C GLU A 156 -2.95 -13.23 -1.10
N GLU A 157 -3.76 -12.61 -0.23
CA GLU A 157 -3.78 -11.15 -0.08
C GLU A 157 -2.53 -10.61 0.62
N LEU A 158 -2.03 -11.29 1.67
CA LEU A 158 -0.78 -10.91 2.34
C LEU A 158 0.44 -11.02 1.41
N ALA A 159 0.43 -11.96 0.47
CA ALA A 159 1.45 -12.09 -0.57
C ALA A 159 1.39 -10.92 -1.56
N ALA A 160 0.19 -10.56 -2.01
CA ALA A 160 0.03 -9.41 -2.90
C ALA A 160 0.40 -8.07 -2.22
N GLN A 161 0.12 -7.93 -0.93
CA GLN A 161 0.60 -6.78 -0.14
C GLN A 161 2.12 -6.81 0.07
N ALA A 162 2.73 -8.00 0.17
CA ALA A 162 4.19 -8.12 0.22
C ALA A 162 4.82 -7.56 -1.06
N ASP A 163 4.20 -7.80 -2.22
CA ASP A 163 4.64 -7.21 -3.49
C ASP A 163 4.56 -5.67 -3.46
N LEU A 164 3.50 -5.09 -2.89
CA LEU A 164 3.39 -3.64 -2.68
C LEU A 164 4.52 -3.08 -1.78
N LEU A 165 4.90 -3.81 -0.72
CA LEU A 165 6.03 -3.39 0.12
C LEU A 165 7.34 -3.40 -0.67
N ARG A 166 7.53 -4.39 -1.56
CA ARG A 166 8.72 -4.43 -2.42
C ARG A 166 8.69 -3.32 -3.47
N ASP A 167 7.53 -2.94 -3.97
CA ASP A 167 7.41 -1.79 -4.87
C ASP A 167 7.70 -0.46 -4.15
N ILE A 168 7.15 -0.26 -2.96
CA ILE A 168 7.29 1.03 -2.25
C ILE A 168 8.66 1.17 -1.58
N LEU A 169 9.10 0.13 -0.86
CA LEU A 169 10.36 0.16 -0.11
C LEU A 169 11.55 -0.34 -0.94
N GLY A 170 11.33 -1.16 -1.96
CA GLY A 170 12.40 -1.68 -2.81
C GLY A 170 13.41 -2.57 -2.10
N THR A 171 14.56 -2.75 -2.76
CA THR A 171 15.82 -3.24 -2.17
C THR A 171 16.52 -2.15 -1.35
N ARG A 172 15.92 -0.95 -1.18
CA ARG A 172 16.47 0.19 -0.43
C ARG A 172 16.85 -0.15 1.01
N LEU A 173 16.13 -1.10 1.63
CA LEU A 173 16.49 -1.61 2.96
C LEU A 173 17.91 -2.22 3.00
N PHE A 174 18.48 -2.55 1.84
CA PHE A 174 19.73 -3.31 1.73
C PHE A 174 20.78 -2.69 0.80
N ARG A 175 20.44 -1.77 -0.10
CA ARG A 175 21.36 -0.96 -0.92
C ARG A 175 20.57 -0.14 -1.93
N LEU A 176 20.76 1.17 -1.96
CA LEU A 176 20.74 2.04 -3.15
C LEU A 176 21.02 3.46 -2.65
N THR A 177 22.30 3.77 -2.45
CA THR A 177 22.74 5.05 -1.86
C THR A 177 23.10 6.12 -2.89
N ASN A 178 22.99 5.84 -4.19
CA ASN A 178 23.34 6.82 -5.21
C ASN A 178 22.45 6.67 -6.46
N PHE A 179 21.54 7.62 -6.67
CA PHE A 179 20.81 7.78 -7.92
C PHE A 179 21.38 9.02 -8.63
N PRO A 180 22.25 8.85 -9.64
CA PRO A 180 22.89 9.96 -10.34
C PRO A 180 21.88 10.94 -10.94
N THR A 181 22.14 12.23 -10.78
CA THR A 181 21.32 13.29 -11.40
C THR A 181 21.33 13.22 -12.92
N THR A 182 22.36 12.61 -13.52
CA THR A 182 22.47 12.35 -14.96
C THR A 182 21.37 11.43 -15.48
N TRP A 183 20.84 10.53 -14.64
CA TRP A 183 19.73 9.65 -15.02
C TRP A 183 18.37 10.37 -15.01
N ARG A 184 18.27 11.52 -14.33
CA ARG A 184 17.05 12.35 -14.26
C ARG A 184 16.94 13.29 -15.47
N THR A 185 16.92 12.72 -16.66
CA THR A 185 16.67 13.49 -17.90
C THR A 185 15.24 14.03 -17.89
N SER A 186 14.96 15.07 -18.69
CA SER A 186 13.62 15.65 -18.81
C SER A 186 12.58 14.60 -19.22
N THR A 187 12.94 13.66 -20.10
CA THR A 187 12.07 12.55 -20.52
C THR A 187 11.76 11.59 -19.36
N VAL A 188 12.79 11.16 -18.63
CA VAL A 188 12.64 10.25 -17.48
C VAL A 188 11.75 10.89 -16.40
N VAL A 189 12.00 12.16 -16.07
CA VAL A 189 11.20 12.91 -15.08
C VAL A 189 9.76 13.12 -15.57
N ALA A 190 9.55 13.41 -16.86
CA ALA A 190 8.20 13.59 -17.42
C ALA A 190 7.39 12.29 -17.36
N LEU A 191 7.97 11.15 -17.75
CA LEU A 191 7.33 9.84 -17.66
C LEU A 191 6.97 9.48 -16.22
N ALA A 192 7.94 9.61 -15.31
CA ALA A 192 7.73 9.35 -13.89
C ALA A 192 6.62 10.24 -13.31
N SER A 193 6.62 11.55 -13.63
CA SER A 193 5.61 12.49 -13.17
C SER A 193 4.23 12.14 -13.71
N GLN A 194 4.12 11.80 -14.99
CA GLN A 194 2.85 11.42 -15.60
C GLN A 194 2.25 10.19 -14.93
N MET A 195 3.03 9.12 -14.77
CA MET A 195 2.57 7.89 -14.09
C MET A 195 2.18 8.17 -12.64
N TYR A 196 2.96 9.01 -11.96
CA TYR A 196 2.68 9.38 -10.58
C TYR A 196 1.33 10.08 -10.44
N GLU A 197 1.07 11.07 -11.29
CA GLU A 197 -0.17 11.85 -11.30
C GLU A 197 -1.39 11.04 -11.73
N SER A 198 -1.30 10.28 -12.82
CA SER A 198 -2.40 9.45 -13.32
C SER A 198 -2.64 8.20 -12.47
N ARG A 199 -1.67 7.81 -11.65
CA ARG A 199 -1.59 6.49 -10.98
C ARG A 199 -1.60 5.31 -11.96
N ASP A 200 -1.31 5.56 -13.23
CA ASP A 200 -1.15 4.54 -14.25
C ASP A 200 0.33 4.30 -14.49
N PHE A 201 0.81 3.14 -14.03
CA PHE A 201 2.20 2.73 -14.13
C PHE A 201 2.45 1.77 -15.30
N GLY A 202 1.54 1.70 -16.28
CA GLY A 202 1.70 0.87 -17.48
C GLY A 202 2.93 1.24 -18.34
N ALA A 203 3.44 2.46 -18.19
CA ALA A 203 4.64 2.94 -18.89
C ALA A 203 5.97 2.62 -18.17
N MET A 204 5.97 1.79 -17.12
CA MET A 204 7.19 1.42 -16.39
C MET A 204 8.28 0.75 -17.27
N PRO A 205 7.95 -0.14 -18.23
CA PRO A 205 8.95 -0.64 -19.17
C PRO A 205 9.58 0.45 -20.04
N ILE A 206 8.79 1.46 -20.43
CA ILE A 206 9.28 2.62 -21.20
C ILE A 206 10.19 3.50 -20.32
N LEU A 207 9.87 3.65 -19.03
CA LEU A 207 10.75 4.30 -18.06
C LEU A 207 12.09 3.57 -17.94
N ALA A 208 12.09 2.23 -17.96
CA ALA A 208 13.32 1.44 -17.93
C ALA A 208 14.23 1.75 -19.13
N ASP A 209 13.65 1.79 -20.33
CA ASP A 209 14.39 2.08 -21.56
C ASP A 209 14.92 3.53 -21.56
N ALA A 210 14.11 4.49 -21.12
CA ALA A 210 14.54 5.88 -20.98
C ALA A 210 15.66 6.06 -19.93
N LEU A 211 15.63 5.31 -18.83
CA LEU A 211 16.70 5.29 -17.84
C LEU A 211 17.98 4.66 -18.41
N GLN A 212 17.85 3.57 -19.17
CA GLN A 212 18.98 2.93 -19.84
C GLN A 212 19.64 3.86 -20.87
N ASP A 213 18.84 4.57 -21.67
CA ASP A 213 19.32 5.59 -22.62
C ASP A 213 20.01 6.77 -21.93
N ALA A 214 19.58 7.11 -20.71
CA ALA A 214 20.24 8.10 -19.85
C ALA A 214 21.55 7.58 -19.21
N GLY A 215 21.93 6.33 -19.47
CA GLY A 215 23.15 5.70 -18.95
C GLY A 215 22.97 5.01 -17.60
N CYS A 216 21.75 4.58 -17.25
CA CYS A 216 21.52 3.75 -16.08
C CYS A 216 22.09 2.35 -16.28
N ASP A 217 23.01 1.94 -15.41
CA ASP A 217 23.67 0.64 -15.40
C ASP A 217 23.24 -0.25 -14.22
N SER A 218 22.32 0.24 -13.38
CA SER A 218 21.80 -0.51 -12.24
C SER A 218 20.79 -1.56 -12.67
N ALA A 219 21.18 -2.84 -12.57
CA ALA A 219 20.29 -3.97 -12.86
C ALA A 219 19.03 -3.93 -11.98
N ASP A 220 19.15 -3.60 -10.69
CA ASP A 220 18.01 -3.55 -9.77
C ASP A 220 16.93 -2.53 -10.20
N VAL A 221 17.35 -1.37 -10.72
CA VAL A 221 16.44 -0.33 -11.21
C VAL A 221 15.74 -0.80 -12.49
N LEU A 222 16.52 -1.31 -13.45
CA LEU A 222 16.00 -1.72 -14.75
C LEU A 222 15.11 -2.96 -14.64
N ASP A 223 15.51 -3.96 -13.86
CA ASP A 223 14.75 -5.20 -13.64
C ASP A 223 13.46 -4.92 -12.86
N HIS A 224 13.48 -3.98 -11.90
CA HIS A 224 12.26 -3.56 -11.22
C HIS A 224 11.28 -2.90 -12.20
N CYS A 225 11.74 -1.96 -13.04
CA CYS A 225 10.86 -1.30 -14.01
C CYS A 225 10.33 -2.23 -15.12
N ARG A 226 11.06 -3.28 -15.44
CA ARG A 226 10.66 -4.29 -16.44
C ARG A 226 9.85 -5.43 -15.84
N GLY A 227 9.84 -5.57 -14.52
CA GLY A 227 9.07 -6.59 -13.82
C GLY A 227 7.57 -6.38 -14.00
N GLU A 228 6.81 -7.48 -13.94
CA GLU A 228 5.33 -7.43 -13.98
C GLU A 228 4.71 -6.91 -12.66
N GLY A 229 5.55 -6.63 -11.65
CA GLY A 229 5.11 -6.35 -10.29
C GLY A 229 4.12 -5.18 -10.22
N PRO A 230 3.21 -5.17 -9.22
CA PRO A 230 2.32 -4.04 -9.07
C PRO A 230 3.14 -2.80 -8.75
N HIS A 231 3.03 -1.77 -9.59
CA HIS A 231 3.60 -0.46 -9.34
C HIS A 231 2.52 0.48 -8.82
N VAL A 232 2.81 1.14 -7.70
CA VAL A 232 1.89 2.06 -7.05
C VAL A 232 2.58 3.37 -6.69
N ARG A 233 1.78 4.34 -6.23
CA ARG A 233 2.32 5.59 -5.70
C ARG A 233 3.24 5.29 -4.50
N GLY A 234 4.47 5.79 -4.57
CA GLY A 234 5.54 5.43 -3.64
C GLY A 234 6.53 4.39 -4.17
N CYS A 235 6.32 3.87 -5.39
CA CYS A 235 7.29 3.05 -6.11
C CYS A 235 8.70 3.64 -5.99
N TRP A 236 9.64 2.84 -5.50
CA TRP A 236 10.94 3.33 -5.09
C TRP A 236 11.75 3.93 -6.25
N VAL A 237 11.63 3.39 -7.48
CA VAL A 237 12.29 3.98 -8.66
C VAL A 237 11.67 5.31 -9.03
N VAL A 238 10.35 5.39 -9.05
CA VAL A 238 9.63 6.63 -9.41
C VAL A 238 9.91 7.73 -8.38
N ASP A 239 9.88 7.40 -7.08
CA ASP A 239 10.25 8.32 -6.01
C ASP A 239 11.71 8.79 -6.13
N LEU A 240 12.64 7.91 -6.52
CA LEU A 240 14.04 8.28 -6.78
C LEU A 240 14.19 9.20 -7.99
N VAL A 241 13.41 9.01 -9.05
CA VAL A 241 13.41 9.91 -10.21
C VAL A 241 12.87 11.29 -9.82
N LEU A 242 11.78 11.32 -9.04
CA LEU A 242 11.11 12.57 -8.64
C LEU A 242 11.75 13.26 -7.43
N GLY A 243 12.69 12.60 -6.74
CA GLY A 243 13.34 13.14 -5.55
C GLY A 243 12.41 13.25 -4.34
N LYS A 244 11.44 12.34 -4.20
CA LYS A 244 10.41 12.35 -3.15
C LYS A 244 10.78 11.52 -1.90
N GLU A 245 12.05 11.26 -1.68
CA GLU A 245 12.52 10.35 -0.61
C GLU A 245 12.38 10.86 0.83
#